data_AF-A0A9X3AM91-F1
#
_entry.id   AF-A0A9X3AM91-F1
#
_cell.length_a   1.000
_cell.length_b   1.000
_cell.length_c   1.000
_cell.angle_alpha   90.00
_cell.angle_beta   90.00
_cell.angle_gamma   90.00
#
_symmetry.space_group_name_H-M   'P 1'
#
loop_
_entity.id
_entity.type
_entity.pdbx_description
1 polymer ?
#
loop_
_entity_poly.entity_id
_entity_poly.type
_entity_poly.pdbx_seq_one_letter_code
_entity_poly.pdbx_strand_id
1 'polypeptide(L)'
;MVFQHDIYAGQQVLVTGGSSGIGAAIAMQFAELGAEVVALGLDADGVHAPRHPRIRREELDITDSQRLQRLFEALPRLDVLVNNAGISRDREEYDLATFERVLRLNLSAAMLASQLA
;
A
#
# COMPACT_ATOMS: atom_id res chain seq x y z
N MET A 1 -7.50 -1.85 25.80
CA MET A 1 -6.95 -1.82 24.43
C MET A 1 -6.93 -3.27 23.94
N VAL A 2 -7.43 -3.56 22.74
CA VAL A 2 -7.70 -4.95 22.28
C VAL A 2 -6.44 -5.63 21.71
N PHE A 3 -5.43 -4.86 21.30
CA PHE A 3 -4.16 -5.40 20.80
C PHE A 3 -3.09 -5.42 21.89
N GLN A 4 -2.28 -6.48 21.90
CA GLN A 4 -1.05 -6.52 22.67
C GLN A 4 -0.06 -5.48 22.10
N HIS A 5 0.87 -5.03 22.94
CA HIS A 5 1.93 -4.12 22.49
C HIS A 5 2.93 -4.89 21.61
N ASP A 6 3.49 -4.23 20.59
CA ASP A 6 4.58 -4.74 19.77
C ASP A 6 4.36 -6.10 19.07
N ILE A 7 3.10 -6.50 18.79
CA ILE A 7 2.82 -7.81 18.18
C ILE A 7 3.41 -8.00 16.79
N TYR A 8 3.73 -6.90 16.10
CA TYR A 8 4.37 -6.91 14.77
C TYR A 8 5.84 -6.48 14.83
N ALA A 9 6.45 -6.42 16.02
CA ALA A 9 7.86 -6.09 16.15
C ALA A 9 8.74 -7.04 15.31
N GLY A 10 9.65 -6.45 14.54
CA GLY A 10 10.55 -7.18 13.65
C GLY A 10 9.94 -7.67 12.34
N GLN A 11 8.68 -7.34 12.05
CA GLN A 11 8.04 -7.61 10.77
C GLN A 11 8.18 -6.44 9.80
N GLN A 12 8.34 -6.76 8.51
CA GLN A 12 8.30 -5.81 7.39
C GLN A 12 6.94 -5.85 6.71
N VAL A 13 6.24 -4.71 6.69
CA VAL A 13 4.89 -4.58 6.15
C VAL A 13 4.89 -3.63 4.97
N LEU A 14 4.26 -4.01 3.85
CA LEU A 14 4.00 -3.10 2.73
C LEU A 14 2.51 -2.87 2.59
N VAL A 15 2.10 -1.60 2.57
CA VAL A 15 0.70 -1.19 2.37
C VAL A 15 0.57 -0.44 1.05
N THR A 16 -0.14 -1.03 0.09
CA THR A 16 -0.46 -0.36 -1.18
C THR A 16 -1.59 0.64 -0.98
N GLY A 17 -1.52 1.80 -1.64
CA GLY A 17 -2.42 2.92 -1.32
C GLY A 17 -2.21 3.44 0.11
N GLY A 18 -1.01 3.25 0.68
CA GLY A 18 -0.66 3.62 2.05
C GLY A 18 -0.44 5.12 2.27
N SER A 19 -0.51 5.95 1.22
CA SER A 19 -0.26 7.40 1.29
C SER A 19 -1.48 8.23 1.74
N SER A 20 -2.67 7.65 1.87
CA SER A 20 -3.85 8.36 2.36
C SER A 20 -4.95 7.43 2.90
N GLY A 21 -5.98 8.02 3.51
CA GLY A 21 -7.23 7.33 3.86
C GLY A 21 -7.03 6.06 4.70
N ILE A 22 -7.74 5.00 4.31
CA ILE A 22 -7.71 3.70 5.02
C ILE A 22 -6.30 3.11 5.00
N GLY A 23 -5.59 3.19 3.87
CA GLY A 23 -4.23 2.66 3.76
C GLY A 23 -3.25 3.36 4.71
N ALA A 24 -3.33 4.68 4.81
CA ALA A 24 -2.51 5.45 5.75
C ALA A 24 -2.82 5.08 7.21
N ALA A 25 -4.10 4.88 7.56
CA ALA A 25 -4.50 4.44 8.89
C ALA A 25 -3.99 3.02 9.21
N ILE A 26 -4.06 2.10 8.25
CA ILE A 26 -3.49 0.75 8.39
C ILE A 26 -1.97 0.84 8.60
N ALA A 27 -1.26 1.63 7.79
CA ALA A 27 0.17 1.82 7.92
C ALA A 27 0.57 2.38 9.29
N MET A 28 -0.15 3.40 9.79
CA MET A 28 0.01 3.92 11.14
C MET A 28 -0.20 2.84 12.20
N GLN A 29 -1.27 2.06 12.10
CA GLN A 29 -1.57 1.06 13.12
C GLN A 29 -0.52 -0.06 13.18
N PHE A 30 -0.02 -0.53 12.05
CA PHE A 30 1.09 -1.50 12.02
C PHE A 30 2.36 -0.92 12.65
N ALA A 31 2.67 0.34 12.35
CA ALA A 31 3.86 1.01 12.88
C ALA A 31 3.76 1.24 14.40
N GLU A 32 2.58 1.60 14.91
CA GLU A 32 2.29 1.70 16.36
C GLU A 32 2.38 0.35 17.08
N LEU A 33 2.14 -0.75 16.36
CA LEU A 33 2.27 -2.13 16.85
C LEU A 33 3.67 -2.73 16.59
N GLY A 34 4.66 -1.89 16.25
CA GLY A 34 6.08 -2.25 16.24
C GLY A 34 6.68 -2.63 14.88
N ALA A 35 5.86 -2.70 13.83
CA ALA A 35 6.33 -3.07 12.48
C ALA A 35 7.17 -1.96 11.82
N GLU A 36 8.07 -2.36 10.93
CA GLU A 36 8.65 -1.46 9.93
C GLU A 36 7.75 -1.49 8.67
N VAL A 37 7.30 -0.32 8.24
CA VAL A 37 6.22 -0.21 7.26
C VAL A 37 6.67 0.59 6.04
N VAL A 38 6.36 0.08 4.84
CA VAL A 38 6.43 0.81 3.58
C VAL A 38 5.02 1.24 3.18
N ALA A 39 4.74 2.54 3.27
CA ALA A 39 3.51 3.16 2.81
C ALA A 39 3.67 3.58 1.35
N LEU A 40 3.13 2.77 0.44
CA LEU A 40 3.26 2.94 -1.01
C LEU A 40 2.04 3.64 -1.59
N GLY A 41 2.22 4.70 -2.39
CA GLY A 41 1.11 5.32 -3.11
C GLY A 41 1.50 6.58 -3.86
N LEU A 42 0.51 7.26 -4.42
CA LEU A 42 0.70 8.59 -5.03
C LEU A 42 0.70 9.67 -3.95
N ASP A 43 1.33 10.82 -4.22
CA ASP A 43 1.43 11.93 -3.27
C ASP A 43 1.97 11.48 -1.90
N ALA A 44 3.06 10.71 -1.92
CA ALA A 44 3.62 10.08 -0.72
C ALA A 44 4.15 11.10 0.30
N ASP A 45 4.40 12.34 -0.15
CA ASP A 45 4.76 13.47 0.70
C ASP A 45 3.60 14.43 1.03
N GLY A 46 2.40 14.11 0.57
CA GLY A 46 1.19 14.90 0.76
C GLY A 46 0.75 15.05 2.22
N VAL A 47 -0.24 15.93 2.41
CA VAL A 47 -0.77 16.26 3.74
C VAL A 47 -1.43 15.06 4.44
N HIS A 48 -1.90 14.07 3.67
CA HIS A 48 -2.56 12.87 4.18
C HIS A 48 -1.62 11.69 4.41
N ALA A 49 -0.34 11.83 4.03
CA ALA A 49 0.62 10.75 4.16
C ALA A 49 0.94 10.46 5.64
N PRO A 50 0.99 9.18 6.05
CA PRO A 50 1.20 8.81 7.43
C PRO A 50 2.65 9.12 7.86
N ARG A 51 2.84 9.73 9.04
CA ARG A 51 4.17 10.10 9.54
C ARG A 51 4.46 9.38 10.84
N HIS A 52 5.45 8.48 10.80
CA HIS A 52 5.93 7.75 11.96
C HIS A 52 7.40 7.32 11.72
N PRO A 53 8.25 7.22 12.75
CA PRO A 53 9.66 6.84 12.58
C PRO A 53 9.88 5.49 11.89
N ARG A 54 8.92 4.57 12.02
CA ARG A 54 8.93 3.23 11.40
C ARG A 54 8.20 3.17 10.05
N ILE A 55 7.75 4.31 9.51
CA ILE A 55 7.09 4.36 8.20
C ILE A 55 8.04 5.01 7.20
N ARG A 56 8.44 4.22 6.20
CA ARG A 56 9.02 4.72 4.95
C ARG A 56 7.90 4.97 3.96
N ARG A 57 7.81 6.19 3.44
CA ARG A 57 6.82 6.56 2.42
C ARG A 57 7.47 6.45 1.05
N GLU A 58 6.80 5.82 0.10
CA GLU A 58 7.32 5.57 -1.25
C GLU A 58 6.31 6.04 -2.29
N GLU A 59 6.75 6.95 -3.17
CA GLU A 59 5.90 7.43 -4.27
C GLU A 59 5.99 6.52 -5.48
N LEU A 60 4.89 5.84 -5.78
CA LEU A 60 4.81 4.90 -6.89
C LEU A 60 3.36 4.68 -7.34
N ASP A 61 3.13 4.73 -8.65
CA ASP A 61 1.90 4.19 -9.25
C ASP A 61 2.01 2.67 -9.31
N ILE A 62 1.16 1.98 -8.56
CA ILE A 62 1.20 0.51 -8.48
C ILE A 62 0.88 -0.20 -9.79
N THR A 63 0.34 0.52 -10.78
CA THR A 63 0.11 -0.02 -12.12
C THR A 63 1.38 -0.02 -12.99
N ASP A 64 2.46 0.63 -12.56
CA ASP A 64 3.80 0.50 -13.17
C ASP A 64 4.47 -0.78 -12.69
N SER A 65 4.27 -1.86 -13.44
CA SER A 65 4.76 -3.20 -13.09
C SER A 65 6.29 -3.27 -12.97
N GLN A 66 7.04 -2.50 -13.76
CA GLN A 66 8.50 -2.53 -13.72
C GLN A 66 9.03 -1.86 -12.47
N ARG A 67 8.46 -0.70 -12.09
CA ARG A 67 8.85 -0.03 -10.84
C ARG A 67 8.42 -0.83 -9.62
N LEU A 68 7.22 -1.42 -9.67
CA LEU A 68 6.73 -2.28 -8.59
C LEU A 68 7.69 -3.46 -8.39
N GLN A 69 8.08 -4.16 -9.46
CA GLN A 69 9.04 -5.25 -9.38
C GLN A 69 10.37 -4.82 -8.74
N ARG A 70 10.95 -3.70 -9.18
CA ARG A 70 12.21 -3.18 -8.60
C ARG A 70 12.07 -2.84 -7.12
N LEU A 71 10.91 -2.34 -6.70
CA LEU A 71 10.65 -2.06 -5.29
C LEU A 71 10.66 -3.35 -4.48
N PHE A 72 9.96 -4.38 -4.92
CA PHE A 72 9.93 -5.69 -4.24
C PHE A 72 11.31 -6.34 -4.20
N GLU A 73 12.08 -6.30 -5.29
CA GLU A 73 13.46 -6.80 -5.34
C GLU A 73 14.40 -6.08 -4.36
N ALA A 74 14.12 -4.80 -4.05
CA ALA A 74 14.89 -4.01 -3.10
C ALA A 74 14.47 -4.21 -1.64
N LEU A 75 13.36 -4.92 -1.38
CA LEU A 75 12.96 -5.26 -0.01
C LEU A 75 13.83 -6.41 0.50
N PRO A 76 14.55 -6.24 1.62
CA PRO A 76 15.36 -7.33 2.18
C PRO A 76 14.49 -8.50 2.67
N ARG A 77 13.22 -8.21 2.99
CA ARG A 77 12.20 -9.14 3.49
C ARG A 77 10.83 -8.46 3.37
N LEU A 78 9.80 -9.26 3.16
CA LEU A 78 8.40 -8.85 3.31
C LEU A 78 7.66 -9.93 4.10
N ASP A 79 6.99 -9.53 5.18
CA ASP A 79 6.20 -10.44 6.03
C ASP A 79 4.70 -10.28 5.79
N VAL A 80 4.26 -9.06 5.51
CA VAL A 80 2.85 -8.73 5.30
C VAL A 80 2.71 -7.81 4.10
N LEU A 81 1.93 -8.24 3.12
CA LEU A 81 1.42 -7.39 2.05
C LEU A 81 -0.05 -7.03 2.35
N VAL A 82 -0.35 -5.73 2.35
CA VAL A 82 -1.73 -5.22 2.38
C VAL A 82 -2.06 -4.63 1.01
N ASN A 83 -2.89 -5.37 0.26
CA ASN A 83 -3.48 -4.89 -1.00
C ASN A 83 -4.63 -3.94 -0.69
N ASN A 84 -4.36 -2.64 -0.66
CA ASN A 84 -5.34 -1.61 -0.35
C ASN A 84 -5.42 -0.50 -1.41
N ALA A 85 -4.47 -0.41 -2.35
CA ALA A 85 -4.55 0.55 -3.45
C ALA A 85 -5.85 0.35 -4.24
N GLY A 86 -6.62 1.44 -4.41
CA GLY A 86 -7.82 1.39 -5.20
C GLY A 86 -8.51 2.73 -5.34
N ILE A 87 -9.43 2.78 -6.30
CA ILE A 87 -10.33 3.91 -6.54
C ILE A 87 -11.76 3.41 -6.76
N SER A 88 -12.73 4.29 -6.54
CA SER A 88 -14.07 4.15 -7.10
C SER A 88 -14.41 5.39 -7.93
N ARG A 89 -15.22 5.19 -8.97
CA ARG A 89 -15.75 6.24 -9.85
C ARG A 89 -17.28 6.20 -9.94
N ASP A 90 -17.92 5.49 -9.02
CA ASP A 90 -19.37 5.35 -8.94
C ASP A 90 -20.00 5.03 -10.32
N ARG A 91 -20.88 5.90 -10.82
CA ARG A 91 -21.58 5.70 -12.10
C ARG A 91 -20.69 5.87 -13.32
N GLU A 92 -19.52 6.49 -13.21
CA GLU A 92 -18.61 6.62 -14.36
C GLU A 92 -18.01 5.25 -14.74
N GLU A 93 -18.05 4.26 -13.85
CA GLU A 93 -17.59 2.89 -14.12
C GLU A 93 -18.44 2.15 -15.18
N TYR A 94 -19.58 2.71 -15.64
CA TYR A 94 -20.31 2.18 -16.79
C TYR A 94 -19.65 2.52 -18.15
N ASP A 95 -18.70 3.46 -18.17
CA ASP A 95 -17.81 3.65 -19.30
C ASP A 95 -16.69 2.60 -19.30
N LEU A 96 -16.45 1.96 -20.45
CA LEU A 96 -15.50 0.85 -20.55
C LEU A 96 -14.07 1.27 -20.18
N ALA A 97 -13.62 2.45 -20.60
CA ALA A 97 -12.26 2.91 -20.31
C ALA A 97 -12.07 3.16 -18.80
N THR A 98 -13.09 3.72 -18.15
CA THR A 98 -13.10 3.93 -16.70
C THR A 98 -13.14 2.60 -15.95
N PHE A 99 -14.00 1.68 -16.35
CA PHE A 99 -14.08 0.33 -15.81
C PHE A 99 -12.74 -0.41 -15.88
N GLU A 100 -12.09 -0.41 -17.06
CA GLU A 100 -10.78 -1.04 -17.26
C GLU A 100 -9.70 -0.41 -16.38
N ARG A 101 -9.73 0.91 -16.19
CA ARG A 101 -8.82 1.61 -15.27
C ARG A 101 -9.03 1.18 -13.82
N VAL A 102 -10.28 1.06 -13.37
CA VAL A 102 -10.62 0.58 -12.03
C VAL A 102 -10.14 -0.86 -11.84
N LEU A 103 -10.40 -1.76 -12.80
CA LEU A 103 -9.92 -3.14 -12.72
C LEU A 103 -8.40 -3.24 -12.71
N ARG A 104 -7.72 -2.45 -13.55
CA ARG A 104 -6.26 -2.44 -13.60
C ARG A 104 -5.66 -2.07 -12.24
N LEU A 105 -6.19 -1.03 -11.60
CA LEU A 105 -5.70 -0.58 -10.30
C LEU A 105 -6.14 -1.50 -9.15
N ASN A 106 -7.44 -1.77 -9.02
CA ASN A 106 -7.99 -2.43 -7.84
C ASN A 106 -7.78 -3.96 -7.85
N LEU A 107 -7.66 -4.57 -9.04
CA LEU A 107 -7.59 -6.02 -9.18
C LEU A 107 -6.24 -6.49 -9.76
N SER A 108 -5.89 -6.04 -10.97
CA SER A 108 -4.66 -6.52 -11.62
C SER A 108 -3.40 -6.14 -10.85
N ALA A 109 -3.32 -4.91 -10.34
CA ALA A 109 -2.16 -4.46 -9.57
C ALA A 109 -2.03 -5.20 -8.22
N ALA A 110 -3.16 -5.49 -7.56
CA ALA A 110 -3.18 -6.31 -6.33
C ALA A 110 -2.72 -7.75 -6.60
N MET A 111 -3.15 -8.35 -7.72
CA MET A 111 -2.68 -9.67 -8.15
C MET A 111 -1.17 -9.66 -8.40
N LEU A 112 -0.67 -8.67 -9.13
CA LEU A 112 0.76 -8.55 -9.42
C LEU A 112 1.60 -8.35 -8.15
N ALA A 113 1.18 -7.46 -7.25
CA ALA A 113 1.86 -7.26 -5.97
C ALA A 113 1.93 -8.57 -5.16
N SER A 114 0.84 -9.34 -5.18
CA SER A 114 0.78 -10.65 -4.50
C SER A 114 1.67 -11.71 -5.13
N GLN A 115 1.98 -11.61 -6.43
CA GLN A 115 2.91 -12.52 -7.11
C GLN A 115 4.38 -12.16 -6.86
N LEU A 116 4.66 -10.89 -6.56
CA LEU A 116 5.99 -10.38 -6.27
C LEU A 116 6.38 -10.52 -4.78
N ALA A 117 5.38 -10.65 -3.90
CA ALA A 117 5.55 -10.88 -2.46
C ALA A 117 6.04 -12.30 -2.15
#